data_AF-J6DEM1-F1
#
_entry.id   AF-J6DEM1-F1
#
_cell.length_a   1.000
_cell.length_b   1.000
_cell.length_c   1.000
_cell.angle_alpha   90.00
_cell.angle_beta   90.00
_cell.angle_gamma   90.00
#
_symmetry.space_group_name_H-M   'P 1'
#
loop_
_entity.id
_entity.type
_entity.pdbx_description
1 polymer ?
#
loop_
_entity_poly.entity_id
_entity_poly.type
_entity_poly.pdbx_seq_one_letter_code
_entity_poly.pdbx_strand_id
1 'polypeptide(L)'
;MIHINIKKLGRFSQVGHRITGDRTRQSSRRGKGWGAGWEYVHVAIDDASRVAFSQILPDEKKERAVAFLKAALTYYNTLGITVERVMIDNAPCDVR
;
A
#
# COMPACT_ATOMS: atom_id res chain seq x y z
N MET A 1 -0.37 -18.03 -5.56
CA MET A 1 -0.53 -16.85 -6.46
C MET A 1 -0.72 -15.66 -5.55
N ILE A 2 -0.02 -14.55 -5.79
CA ILE A 2 -0.11 -13.39 -4.89
C ILE A 2 -0.95 -12.27 -5.49
N HIS A 3 -1.69 -11.58 -4.64
CA HIS A 3 -2.43 -10.37 -4.94
C HIS A 3 -1.70 -9.17 -4.34
N ILE A 4 -1.44 -8.14 -5.15
CA ILE A 4 -0.69 -6.94 -4.74
C ILE A 4 -1.53 -5.69 -4.90
N ASN A 5 -1.66 -4.95 -3.81
CA ASN A 5 -2.36 -3.67 -3.74
C ASN A 5 -1.47 -2.58 -3.13
N ILE A 6 -1.70 -1.33 -3.52
CA ILE A 6 -1.12 -0.15 -2.89
C ILE A 6 -2.24 0.70 -2.32
N LYS A 7 -2.24 0.89 -1.00
CA LYS A 7 -3.19 1.75 -0.33
C LYS A 7 -2.56 3.09 0.05
N LYS A 8 -3.05 4.15 -0.57
CA LYS A 8 -2.80 5.53 -0.15
C LYS A 8 -3.64 5.88 1.08
N LEU A 9 -2.98 6.12 2.21
CA LEU A 9 -3.60 6.44 3.50
C LEU A 9 -3.16 7.84 3.97
N GLY A 10 -4.09 8.60 4.52
CA GLY A 10 -3.79 9.94 5.05
C GLY A 10 -3.19 9.85 6.45
N ARG A 11 -2.01 10.43 6.65
CA ARG A 11 -1.36 10.45 7.97
C ARG A 11 -2.18 11.24 8.98
N PHE A 12 -2.19 10.80 10.22
CA PHE A 12 -2.92 11.47 11.31
C PHE A 12 -2.00 12.41 12.07
N SER A 13 -2.44 13.66 12.27
CA SER A 13 -1.80 14.63 13.19
C SER A 13 -2.81 15.26 14.15
N GLN A 14 -4.07 14.82 14.09
CA GLN A 14 -5.18 15.30 14.89
C GLN A 14 -6.28 14.23 14.91
N VAL A 15 -7.18 14.32 15.89
CA VAL A 15 -8.32 13.41 16.03
C VAL A 15 -9.22 13.47 14.78
N GLY A 16 -9.76 12.32 14.40
CA GLY A 16 -10.61 12.15 13.22
C GLY A 16 -12.00 12.79 13.36
N HIS A 17 -12.63 13.05 12.21
CA HIS A 17 -13.95 13.68 12.09
C HIS A 17 -15.09 12.96 12.85
N ARG A 18 -14.93 11.68 13.18
CA ARG A 18 -15.91 10.92 13.97
C ARG A 18 -16.06 11.50 15.38
N ILE A 19 -14.98 12.02 15.95
CA ILE A 19 -14.98 12.65 17.29
C ILE A 19 -15.24 14.15 17.17
N THR A 20 -14.64 14.81 16.18
CA THR A 20 -14.75 16.28 16.04
C THR A 20 -16.02 16.75 15.33
N GLY A 21 -16.78 15.85 14.69
CA GLY A 21 -17.95 16.18 13.85
C GLY A 21 -17.62 16.86 12.51
N ASP A 22 -16.43 17.44 12.36
CA ASP A 22 -16.02 18.18 11.17
C ASP A 22 -15.49 17.25 10.05
N ARG A 23 -16.34 17.01 9.05
CA ARG A 23 -16.02 16.19 7.87
C ARG A 23 -15.32 16.96 6.75
N THR A 24 -15.21 18.28 6.86
CA THR A 24 -14.98 19.16 5.69
C THR A 24 -13.50 19.45 5.37
N ARG A 25 -12.54 19.07 6.23
CA ARG A 25 -11.19 19.68 6.19
C ARG A 25 -9.99 18.75 6.12
N GLN A 26 -10.13 17.43 6.33
CA GLN A 26 -8.95 16.56 6.45
C GLN A 26 -8.36 16.17 5.07
N SER A 27 -9.18 15.72 4.13
CA SER A 27 -8.68 15.25 2.82
C SER A 27 -8.28 16.40 1.89
N SER A 28 -9.01 17.51 1.92
CA SER A 28 -8.75 18.70 1.08
C SER A 28 -7.45 19.42 1.44
N ARG A 29 -7.10 19.50 2.73
CA ARG A 29 -5.82 20.05 3.19
C ARG A 29 -4.63 19.19 2.75
N ARG A 30 -4.71 17.87 2.95
CA ARG A 30 -3.66 16.91 2.55
C ARG A 30 -3.43 16.91 1.04
N GLY A 31 -4.49 17.04 0.24
CA GLY A 31 -4.39 17.14 -1.23
C GLY A 31 -3.67 18.41 -1.71
N LYS A 32 -3.67 19.48 -0.92
CA LYS A 32 -2.98 20.75 -1.21
C LYS A 32 -1.56 20.83 -0.60
N GLY A 33 -1.05 19.73 -0.06
CA GLY A 33 0.27 19.70 0.60
C GLY A 33 0.28 20.23 2.04
N TRP A 34 -0.89 20.55 2.63
CA TRP A 34 -0.99 21.03 4.00
C TRP A 34 -1.30 19.88 4.97
N GLY A 35 -0.69 19.92 6.16
CA GLY A 35 -0.87 18.90 7.20
C GLY A 35 0.07 17.70 7.06
N ALA A 36 -0.27 16.56 7.66
CA ALA A 36 0.64 15.42 7.83
C ALA A 36 1.02 14.68 6.54
N GLY A 37 0.33 14.90 5.42
CA GLY A 37 0.61 14.22 4.15
C GLY A 37 0.01 12.81 4.03
N TRP A 38 0.64 12.00 3.15
CA TRP A 38 0.19 10.66 2.76
C TRP A 38 1.25 9.60 3.09
N GLU A 39 0.79 8.40 3.38
CA GLU A 39 1.59 7.17 3.46
C GLU A 39 1.04 6.17 2.44
N TYR A 40 1.92 5.32 1.91
CA TYR A 40 1.56 4.33 0.91
C TYR A 40 1.90 2.95 1.42
N VAL A 41 0.86 2.17 1.73
CA VAL A 41 1.01 0.81 2.22
C VAL A 41 0.93 -0.13 1.03
N HIS A 42 2.05 -0.75 0.70
CA HIS A 42 2.14 -1.81 -0.29
C HIS A 42 1.86 -3.13 0.43
N VAL A 43 0.94 -3.94 -0.11
CA VAL A 43 0.50 -5.21 0.49
C VAL A 43 0.51 -6.29 -0.57
N ALA A 44 1.04 -7.46 -0.21
CA ALA A 44 1.00 -8.69 -1.00
C ALA A 44 0.35 -9.79 -0.16
N ILE A 45 -0.65 -10.47 -0.68
CA ILE A 45 -1.32 -11.60 -0.01
C ILE A 45 -1.26 -12.82 -0.92
N ASP A 46 -0.73 -13.94 -0.44
CA ASP A 46 -0.84 -15.20 -1.14
C ASP A 46 -2.24 -15.79 -0.99
N ASP A 47 -2.85 -16.19 -2.11
CA ASP A 47 -4.23 -16.66 -2.14
C ASP A 47 -4.41 -18.03 -1.46
N ALA A 48 -3.39 -18.90 -1.50
CA ALA A 48 -3.47 -20.24 -0.95
C ALA A 48 -3.26 -20.26 0.57
N SER A 49 -2.17 -19.65 1.04
CA SER A 49 -1.77 -19.65 2.45
C SER A 49 -2.41 -18.52 3.28
N ARG A 50 -2.94 -17.49 2.62
CA ARG A 50 -3.43 -16.24 3.25
C ARG A 50 -2.35 -15.49 4.04
N VAL A 51 -1.08 -15.84 3.87
CA VAL A 51 0.03 -15.07 4.43
C VAL A 51 0.10 -13.71 3.74
N ALA A 52 0.30 -12.66 4.54
CA ALA A 52 0.41 -11.30 4.06
C ALA A 52 1.81 -10.74 4.32
N PHE A 53 2.33 -10.02 3.34
CA PHE A 53 3.54 -9.21 3.44
C PHE A 53 3.19 -7.76 3.14
N SER A 54 3.69 -6.82 3.95
CA SER A 54 3.39 -5.40 3.76
C SER A 54 4.57 -4.50 4.08
N GLN A 55 4.71 -3.40 3.35
CA GLN A 55 5.68 -2.35 3.62
C GLN A 55 5.05 -0.97 3.43
N ILE A 56 5.48 0.00 4.23
CA ILE A 56 5.13 1.41 4.01
C ILE A 56 6.25 2.02 3.17
N LEU A 57 5.91 2.55 2.00
CA LEU A 57 6.85 3.22 1.10
C LEU A 57 6.45 4.70 0.89
N PRO A 58 7.38 5.57 0.45
CA PRO A 58 7.13 7.00 0.32
C PRO A 58 6.10 7.39 -0.75
N ASP A 59 5.91 6.56 -1.78
CA ASP A 59 4.98 6.82 -2.90
C ASP A 59 4.45 5.53 -3.56
N GLU A 60 3.52 5.71 -4.51
CA GLU A 60 2.87 4.66 -5.31
C GLU A 60 3.52 4.47 -6.71
N LYS A 61 4.73 5.00 -6.93
CA LYS A 61 5.37 4.97 -8.25
C LYS A 61 5.90 3.59 -8.61
N LYS A 62 6.13 3.37 -9.90
CA LYS A 62 6.65 2.11 -10.46
C LYS A 62 7.92 1.64 -9.75
N GLU A 63 8.84 2.54 -9.41
CA GLU A 63 10.10 2.15 -8.76
C GLU A 63 9.86 1.54 -7.38
N ARG A 64 8.90 2.10 -6.62
CA ARG A 64 8.53 1.58 -5.30
C ARG A 64 7.74 0.29 -5.41
N ALA A 65 6.84 0.18 -6.38
CA ALA A 65 6.10 -1.05 -6.65
C ALA A 65 7.02 -2.22 -7.03
N VAL A 66 8.02 -1.98 -7.89
CA VAL A 66 9.02 -3.00 -8.27
C VAL A 66 9.88 -3.40 -7.07
N ALA A 67 10.33 -2.44 -6.26
CA ALA A 67 11.09 -2.72 -5.05
C ALA A 67 10.28 -3.58 -4.06
N PHE A 68 9.00 -3.25 -3.87
CA PHE A 68 8.09 -4.01 -3.04
C PHE A 68 7.89 -5.45 -3.56
N LEU A 69 7.65 -5.61 -4.86
CA LEU A 69 7.47 -6.94 -5.47
C LEU A 69 8.71 -7.82 -5.23
N LYS A 70 9.92 -7.29 -5.43
CA LYS A 70 11.16 -8.03 -5.16
C LYS A 70 11.24 -8.47 -3.69
N ALA A 71 10.97 -7.55 -2.76
CA ALA A 71 10.98 -7.86 -1.33
C ALA A 71 9.93 -8.92 -0.96
N ALA A 72 8.72 -8.83 -1.54
CA ALA A 72 7.65 -9.80 -1.33
C ALA A 72 8.06 -11.20 -1.83
N LEU A 73 8.62 -11.29 -3.05
CA LEU A 73 9.09 -12.57 -3.60
C LEU A 73 10.19 -13.19 -2.73
N THR A 74 11.15 -12.39 -2.25
CA THR A 74 12.17 -12.85 -1.30
C THR A 74 11.54 -13.37 -0.02
N TYR A 75 10.59 -12.64 0.56
CA TYR A 75 9.89 -13.05 1.77
C TYR A 75 9.13 -14.37 1.60
N TYR A 76 8.32 -14.51 0.54
CA TYR A 76 7.59 -15.75 0.28
C TYR A 76 8.54 -16.93 0.05
N ASN A 77 9.68 -16.71 -0.63
CA ASN A 77 10.69 -17.73 -0.81
C ASN A 77 11.30 -18.20 0.53
N THR A 78 11.49 -17.32 1.51
CA THR A 78 11.95 -17.72 2.86
C THR A 78 10.94 -18.61 3.60
N LEU A 79 9.67 -18.57 3.21
CA LEU A 79 8.61 -19.41 3.74
C LEU A 79 8.42 -20.70 2.93
N GLY A 80 9.25 -20.94 1.91
CA GLY A 80 9.08 -22.07 0.99
C GLY A 80 7.90 -21.93 0.02
N ILE A 81 7.36 -20.71 -0.13
CA ILE A 81 6.25 -20.43 -1.04
C ILE A 81 6.81 -19.95 -2.38
N THR A 82 6.63 -20.75 -3.43
CA THR A 82 6.97 -20.37 -4.80
C THR A 82 5.83 -19.57 -5.43
N VAL A 83 6.10 -18.32 -5.80
CA VAL A 83 5.13 -17.44 -6.45
C VAL A 83 5.21 -17.61 -7.97
N GLU A 84 4.16 -18.19 -8.57
CA GLU A 84 4.11 -18.40 -10.02
C GLU A 84 3.34 -17.31 -10.79
N ARG A 85 2.39 -16.65 -10.11
CA ARG A 85 1.50 -15.65 -10.69
C ARG A 85 1.28 -14.50 -9.72
N VAL A 86 1.17 -13.31 -10.29
CA VAL A 86 0.89 -12.05 -9.59
C VAL A 86 -0.37 -11.46 -10.19
N MET A 87 -1.34 -11.09 -9.35
CA MET A 87 -2.45 -10.22 -9.70
C MET A 87 -2.24 -8.88 -9.02
N ILE A 88 -2.41 -7.80 -9.78
CA ILE A 88 -2.33 -6.43 -9.27
C ILE A 88 -3.72 -5.84 -9.40
N ASP A 89 -4.32 -5.40 -8.30
CA ASP A 89 -5.61 -4.73 -8.27
C ASP A 89 -5.45 -3.23 -8.52
N ASN A 90 -5.96 -2.76 -9.68
CA ASN A 90 -6.15 -1.35 -10.07
C ASN A 90 -5.07 -0.36 -9.58
N ALA A 91 -3.80 -0.74 -9.70
CA ALA A 91 -2.69 0.17 -9.47
C ALA A 91 -2.50 1.06 -10.70
N PRO A 92 -2.30 2.38 -10.56
CA PRO A 92 -2.05 3.29 -11.69
C PRO A 92 -0.72 3.02 -12.43
N CYS A 93 0.08 2.09 -11.94
CA CYS A 93 1.38 1.71 -12.51
C CYS A 93 1.37 0.23 -12.86
N ASP A 94 1.05 -0.07 -14.12
CA ASP A 94 1.29 -1.39 -14.71
C ASP A 94 2.80 -1.69 -14.69
N VAL A 95 3.17 -2.76 -14.01
CA VAL A 95 4.53 -3.31 -14.07
C VAL A 95 4.57 -4.24 -15.28
N ARG A 96 4.62 -3.65 -16.48
CA ARG A 96 5.16 -4.33 -17.67
C ARG A 96 6.68 -4.40 -17.56
#